data_AF-A0A392TIJ7-F1
#
_entry.id   AF-A0A392TIJ7-F1
#
_cell.length_a   1.000
_cell.length_b   1.000
_cell.length_c   1.000
_cell.angle_alpha   90.00
_cell.angle_beta   90.00
_cell.angle_gamma   90.00
#
_symmetry.space_group_name_H-M   'P 1'
#
loop_
_entity.id
_entity.type
_entity.pdbx_description
1 polymer ?
#
loop_
_entity_poly.entity_id
_entity_poly.type
_entity_poly.pdbx_seq_one_letter_code
_entity_poly.pdbx_strand_id
1 'polypeptide(L)' 'MLIGDSLISWRSKKQTLTARSSTEAEYRALADTTSEILWIRWLLADLETSQSSPTDLYCDNRSAIQIA' A
#
# COMPACT_ATOMS: atom_id res chain seq x y z
N MET A 1 -5.40 -9.26 -3.04
CA MET A 1 -4.29 -9.13 -4.00
C MET A 1 -3.51 -10.43 -3.94
N LEU A 2 -3.10 -11.00 -5.08
CA LEU A 2 -2.23 -12.18 -5.09
C LEU A 2 -0.79 -11.70 -5.33
N ILE A 3 0.15 -12.16 -4.50
CA ILE A 3 1.59 -12.04 -4.76
C ILE A 3 2.08 -13.46 -5.03
N GLY A 4 2.34 -13.79 -6.30
CA GLY A 4 2.59 -15.17 -6.73
C GLY A 4 1.33 -16.05 -6.54
N ASP A 5 1.51 -17.25 -5.95
CA ASP A 5 0.42 -18.18 -5.56
C ASP A 5 -0.20 -17.87 -4.19
N SER A 6 0.29 -16.85 -3.47
CA SER A 6 -0.14 -16.55 -2.11
C SER A 6 -1.21 -15.46 -2.05
N LEU A 7 -2.33 -15.78 -1.40
CA LEU A 7 -3.46 -14.88 -1.19
C LEU A 7 -3.16 -13.88 -0.07
N ILE A 8 -3.04 -12.60 -0.44
CA ILE A 8 -2.91 -11.50 0.51
C ILE A 8 -4.25 -10.79 0.66
N SER A 9 -4.76 -10.79 1.90
CA SER A 9 -5.93 -10.00 2.31
C SER A 9 -5.48 -8.71 2.97
N TRP A 10 -6.10 -7.59 2.59
CA TRP A 10 -5.89 -6.29 3.24
C TRP A 10 -7.11 -5.90 4.08
N ARG A 11 -6.90 -5.13 5.15
CA ARG A 11 -7.96 -4.68 6.06
C ARG A 11 -7.88 -3.17 6.26
N SER A 12 -8.95 -2.45 5.95
CA SER A 12 -9.06 -1.03 6.27
C SER A 12 -9.42 -0.82 7.74
N LYS A 13 -8.75 0.13 8.40
CA LYS A 13 -9.05 0.60 9.76
C LYS A 13 -9.44 2.07 9.69
N LYS A 14 -10.49 2.45 10.41
CA LYS A 14 -10.94 3.85 10.50
C LYS A 14 -9.81 4.72 11.07
N GLN A 15 -9.34 5.70 10.31
CA GLN A 15 -8.32 6.66 10.75
C GLN A 15 -8.87 7.51 11.92
N THR A 16 -8.05 7.69 12.95
CA THR A 16 -8.39 8.48 14.15
C THR A 16 -8.40 10.00 13.87
N LEU A 17 -7.75 10.43 12.78
CA LEU A 17 -7.64 11.82 12.36
C LEU A 17 -8.51 12.05 11.12
N THR A 18 -9.44 13.00 11.21
CA THR A 18 -10.24 13.46 10.07
C THR A 18 -9.33 14.16 9.06
N ALA A 19 -9.19 13.61 7.86
CA ALA A 19 -8.53 14.29 6.75
C ALA A 19 -9.36 15.52 6.33
N ARG A 20 -8.69 16.61 5.93
CA ARG A 20 -9.36 17.86 5.52
C ARG A 20 -9.82 17.82 4.07
N SER A 21 -9.41 16.80 3.31
CA SER A 21 -9.87 16.49 1.95
C SER A 21 -9.79 14.99 1.67
N SER A 22 -10.52 14.50 0.67
CA SER A 22 -10.39 13.11 0.19
C SER A 22 -8.97 12.82 -0.32
N THR A 23 -8.37 13.79 -1.01
CA THR A 23 -6.98 13.71 -1.50
C THR A 23 -5.97 13.44 -0.39
N GLU A 24 -6.09 14.14 0.74
CA GLU A 24 -5.21 13.93 1.90
C GLU A 24 -5.47 12.58 2.58
N ALA A 25 -6.73 12.15 2.67
CA ALA A 25 -7.09 10.84 3.23
C ALA A 25 -6.45 9.71 2.42
N GLU A 26 -6.52 9.82 1.10
CA GLU A 26 -6.00 8.82 0.17
C GLU A 26 -4.48 8.84 0.07
N TYR A 27 -3.84 10.02 0.07
CA TYR A 27 -2.39 10.11 0.18
C TYR A 27 -1.86 9.41 1.46
N ARG A 28 -2.51 9.64 2.60
CA ARG A 28 -2.16 8.94 3.85
C ARG A 28 -2.37 7.44 3.75
N ALA A 29 -3.48 7.00 3.16
CA ALA A 29 -3.73 5.58 2.93
C ALA A 29 -2.68 4.95 2.01
N LEU A 30 -2.21 5.66 0.97
CA LEU A 30 -1.12 5.22 0.10
C LEU A 30 0.20 5.12 0.85
N ALA A 31 0.53 6.09 1.70
CA ALA A 31 1.75 6.08 2.51
C ALA A 31 1.76 4.89 3.51
N ASP A 32 0.63 4.63 4.18
CA ASP A 32 0.46 3.48 5.07
C ASP A 32 0.59 2.16 4.28
N THR A 33 -0.09 2.05 3.15
CA THR A 33 -0.05 0.85 2.29
C THR A 33 1.36 0.60 1.73
N THR A 34 2.09 1.65 1.36
CA THR A 34 3.48 1.56 0.89
C THR A 34 4.38 1.00 1.99
N SER A 35 4.19 1.44 3.23
CA SER A 35 4.94 0.92 4.38
C SER A 35 4.64 -0.57 4.63
N GLU A 36 3.38 -0.97 4.52
CA GLU A 36 2.98 -2.38 4.63
C GLU A 36 3.57 -3.24 3.48
N ILE A 37 3.53 -2.75 2.25
CA ILE A 37 4.13 -3.43 1.08
C ILE A 37 5.63 -3.59 1.28
N LEU A 38 6.34 -2.54 1.72
CA LEU A 38 7.77 -2.61 1.96
C LEU A 38 8.10 -3.65 3.05
N TRP A 39 7.32 -3.66 4.13
CA TRP A 39 7.46 -4.65 5.20
C TRP A 39 7.24 -6.09 4.68
N ILE A 40 6.21 -6.32 3.87
CA ILE A 40 5.96 -7.62 3.23
C ILE A 40 7.12 -8.00 2.29
N ARG A 41 7.66 -7.06 1.50
CA ARG A 41 8.79 -7.32 0.61
C ARG A 41 10.05 -7.71 1.38
N TRP A 42 10.32 -7.06 2.51
CA TRP A 42 11.42 -7.44 3.40
C TRP A 42 11.21 -8.82 4.01
N LEU A 43 9.99 -9.12 4.47
CA LEU A 43 9.65 -10.44 4.98
C LEU A 43 9.83 -11.53 3.91
N LEU A 44 9.38 -11.28 2.69
CA LEU A 44 9.56 -12.21 1.57
C LEU A 44 11.04 -12.38 1.20
N ALA A 45 11.84 -11.31 1.28
CA ALA A 45 13.28 -11.38 1.06
C ALA A 45 13.99 -12.24 2.12
N ASP A 46 13.58 -12.14 3.40
CA ASP A 46 14.06 -12.99 4.49
C ASP A 46 13.70 -14.48 4.28
N LEU A 47 12.53 -14.72 3.68
CA LEU A 47 12.05 -16.06 3.30
C LEU A 47 12.60 -16.56 1.94
N GLU A 48 13.68 -15.96 1.42
CA GLU A 48 14.30 -16.29 0.12
C GLU A 48 13.37 -16.14 -1.10
N THR A 49 12.24 -15.45 -0.96
CA THR A 49 11.24 -15.21 -2.01
C THR A 49 11.22 -13.74 -2.43
N SER A 50 12.40 -13.18 -2.65
CA SER A 50 12.53 -11.75 -2.98
C SER A 50 11.75 -11.38 -4.25
N GLN A 51 10.95 -10.32 -4.16
CA GLN A 51 10.25 -9.74 -5.31
C GLN A 51 11.25 -8.85 -6.08
N SER A 52 11.54 -9.17 -7.34
CA SER A 52 12.45 -8.36 -8.18
C SER A 52 11.73 -7.24 -8.93
N SER A 53 10.46 -7.46 -9.31
CA SER A 53 9.65 -6.44 -9.96
C SER A 53 9.14 -5.38 -8.97
N PRO A 54 8.86 -4.16 -9.44
CA PRO A 54 8.09 -3.19 -8.66
C PRO A 54 6.70 -3.74 -8.31
N THR A 55 6.16 -3.33 -7.17
CA THR A 55 4.78 -3.66 -6.76
C THR A 55 3.87 -2.53 -7.20
N ASP A 56 2.96 -2.81 -8.13
CA ASP A 56 2.01 -1.81 -8.60
C ASP A 56 0.98 -1.47 -7.51
N LEU A 57 0.94 -0.20 -7.13
CA LEU A 57 -0.02 0.35 -6.18
C LEU A 57 -1.04 1.20 -6.96
N TYR A 58 -2.30 0.78 -6.97
CA TYR A 58 -3.38 1.47 -7.68
C TYR A 58 -4.16 2.38 -6.71
N CYS A 59 -4.38 3.63 -7.12
CA CYS A 59 -5.23 4.61 -6.44
C CYS A 59 -6.26 5.15 -7.44
N ASP A 60 -7.52 5.25 -7.03
CA ASP A 60 -8.61 5.80 -7.86
C ASP A 60 -8.64 7.34 -7.85
N ASN A 61 -7.98 7.99 -6.89
CA ASN A 61 -7.87 9.45 -6.83
C ASN A 61 -6.61 9.99 -7.49
N ARG A 62 -6.77 10.49 -8.71
CA ARG A 62 -5.71 11.14 -9.49
C ARG A 62 -5.04 12.32 -8.79
N SER A 63 -5.77 13.04 -7.93
CA SER A 63 -5.20 14.14 -7.16
C SER A 63 -4.28 13.64 -6.04
N ALA A 64 -4.55 12.46 -5.47
CA ALA A 64 -3.67 11.84 -4.49
C ALA A 64 -2.39 11.34 -5.16
N ILE A 65 -2.48 10.82 -6.39
CA ILE A 65 -1.31 10.45 -7.21
C ILE A 65 -0.45 11.68 -7.56
N GLN A 66 -1.06 12.83 -7.87
CA GLN A 66 -0.31 14.05 -8.22
C GLN A 66 0.40 14.72 -7.04
N ILE A 67 -0.02 14.44 -5.81
CA ILE A 67 0.57 14.99 -4.58
C ILE A 67 1.54 13.98 -3.93
N ALA A 68 1.54 12.73 -4.41
CA ALA A 68 2.44 11.67 -3.96
C ALA A 68 3.86 11.80 -4.51
#